data_AF-A0A0D5LMI6-F1
#
_entry.id   AF-A0A0D5LMI6-F1
#
_cell.length_a   1.000
_cell.length_b   1.000
_cell.length_c   1.000
_cell.angle_alpha   90.00
_cell.angle_beta   90.00
_cell.angle_gamma   90.00
#
_symmetry.space_group_name_H-M   'P 1'
#
loop_
_entity.id
_entity.type
_entity.pdbx_description
1 polymer ?
#
loop_
_entity_poly.entity_id
_entity_poly.type
_entity_poly.pdbx_seq_one_letter_code
_entity_poly.pdbx_strand_id
1 'polypeptide(L)'
;MISKFKDIGRFFRYKRTTRRTVVTVIGARSGTSALTGTLGILGCTLPKNLMSANMANEKGYFEPQDLANLHDEILEAVDSEWSDCRPFPFERLDASQVEDYTQRIACAFQQNYGDAALCVLKEPRMCRMLDLWDIIFQKLDADPVFCFISRNPAEIAGSLRARDGSSLEQGLMYYIRNQLDAEKATRRRRRAFVSYDNLLSDWRRTVSDISGSLDIVLSKTQERSEKVDAFLDRKLRHHAGDGAAPSGELFDIAMAVHESLFLVTDQKSGLAAQEKLDDLRAIFNERLMEYAGK
;
A
#
# COMPACT_ATOMS: atom_id res chain seq x y z
N MET A 1 -27.49 -61.90 18.20
CA MET A 1 -28.17 -60.65 17.84
C MET A 1 -27.09 -59.63 17.45
N ILE A 2 -26.75 -59.53 16.17
CA ILE A 2 -27.16 -58.43 15.26
C ILE A 2 -26.50 -57.10 15.72
N SER A 3 -25.32 -56.75 15.20
CA SER A 3 -25.13 -55.95 13.97
C SER A 3 -25.98 -54.67 13.93
N LYS A 4 -25.34 -53.52 14.14
CA LYS A 4 -25.53 -52.24 13.42
C LYS A 4 -25.01 -51.09 14.28
N PHE A 5 -23.85 -50.54 13.93
CA PHE A 5 -23.57 -49.10 13.97
C PHE A 5 -22.29 -48.86 13.14
N LYS A 6 -22.47 -49.00 11.81
CA LYS A 6 -21.66 -48.34 10.79
C LYS A 6 -22.53 -47.25 10.18
N ASP A 7 -21.89 -46.12 9.90
CA ASP A 7 -22.33 -45.01 9.04
C ASP A 7 -23.52 -44.15 9.50
N ILE A 8 -23.19 -43.02 10.14
CA ILE A 8 -23.78 -41.72 9.78
C ILE A 8 -22.64 -40.70 9.70
N GLY A 9 -22.11 -40.53 8.49
CA GLY A 9 -21.42 -39.31 8.13
C GLY A 9 -22.42 -38.19 7.92
N ARG A 10 -22.07 -36.97 8.36
CA ARG A 10 -22.40 -35.78 7.58
C ARG A 10 -21.43 -34.66 7.92
N PHE A 11 -20.57 -34.40 6.94
CA PHE A 11 -19.90 -33.14 6.71
C PHE A 11 -20.81 -31.95 7.07
N PHE A 12 -20.58 -31.34 8.23
CA PHE A 12 -20.76 -29.90 8.38
C PHE A 12 -19.37 -29.27 8.25
N ARG A 13 -18.85 -29.25 7.03
CA ARG A 13 -17.87 -28.24 6.67
C ARG A 13 -18.67 -26.94 6.68
N TYR A 14 -18.66 -26.22 7.80
CA TYR A 14 -19.10 -24.83 7.80
C TYR A 14 -18.46 -24.20 6.57
N LYS A 15 -19.27 -23.75 5.61
CA LYS A 15 -18.79 -22.82 4.59
C LYS A 15 -18.29 -21.63 5.42
N ARG A 16 -16.98 -21.55 5.67
CA ARG A 16 -16.36 -20.24 5.89
C ARG A 16 -16.71 -19.51 4.60
N THR A 17 -17.70 -18.64 4.64
CA THR A 17 -17.79 -17.54 3.69
C THR A 17 -16.47 -16.81 3.88
N THR A 18 -15.51 -17.11 3.00
CA THR A 18 -14.21 -16.46 3.04
C THR A 18 -14.50 -14.98 2.80
N ARG A 19 -14.28 -14.14 3.82
CA ARG A 19 -14.32 -12.68 3.65
C ARG A 19 -13.50 -12.30 2.43
N ARG A 20 -13.96 -11.28 1.68
CA ARG A 20 -13.20 -10.74 0.55
C ARG A 20 -11.83 -10.31 1.05
N THR A 21 -10.76 -10.81 0.42
CA THR A 21 -9.41 -10.34 0.72
C THR A 21 -9.08 -9.12 -0.13
N VAL A 22 -8.64 -8.04 0.52
CA VAL A 22 -8.21 -6.81 -0.15
C VAL A 22 -6.70 -6.69 0.01
N VAL A 23 -5.96 -6.90 -1.07
CA VAL A 23 -4.51 -6.63 -1.11
C VAL A 23 -4.32 -5.13 -1.25
N THR A 24 -4.09 -4.46 -0.13
CA THR A 24 -3.82 -3.02 -0.08
C THR A 24 -2.35 -2.77 -0.33
N VAL A 25 -2.03 -2.19 -1.48
CA VAL A 25 -0.66 -1.88 -1.87
C VAL A 25 -0.25 -0.55 -1.24
N ILE A 26 0.71 -0.62 -0.33
CA ILE A 26 1.21 0.51 0.46
C ILE A 26 2.53 1.01 -0.13
N GLY A 27 2.63 2.32 -0.28
CA GLY A 27 3.84 2.99 -0.69
C GLY A 27 3.57 4.26 -1.48
N ALA A 28 4.42 5.25 -1.29
CA ALA A 28 4.30 6.54 -1.94
C ALA A 28 5.39 6.66 -3.01
N ARG A 29 5.01 6.65 -4.30
CA ARG A 29 5.95 6.70 -5.45
C ARG A 29 7.08 5.65 -5.42
N SER A 30 6.81 4.53 -4.75
CA SER A 30 7.77 3.46 -4.46
C SER A 30 7.68 2.27 -5.43
N GLY A 31 7.08 2.45 -6.60
CA GLY A 31 6.81 1.34 -7.53
C GLY A 31 5.46 0.64 -7.34
N THR A 32 4.53 1.24 -6.59
CA THR A 32 3.19 0.68 -6.33
C THR A 32 2.41 0.34 -7.60
N SER A 33 2.55 1.11 -8.68
CA SER A 33 1.93 0.79 -9.99
C SER A 33 2.53 -0.47 -10.64
N ALA A 34 3.82 -0.80 -10.39
CA ALA A 34 4.42 -2.05 -10.86
C ALA A 34 3.84 -3.23 -10.10
N LEU A 35 3.83 -3.16 -8.77
CA LEU A 35 3.26 -4.21 -7.94
C LEU A 35 1.77 -4.43 -8.22
N THR A 36 0.98 -3.36 -8.28
CA THR A 36 -0.47 -3.44 -8.51
C THR A 36 -0.80 -4.07 -9.87
N GLY A 37 -0.10 -3.67 -10.93
CA GLY A 37 -0.27 -4.27 -12.26
C GLY A 37 0.11 -5.76 -12.29
N THR A 38 1.23 -6.12 -11.63
CA THR A 38 1.65 -7.53 -11.49
C THR A 38 0.60 -8.36 -10.76
N LEU A 39 0.08 -7.88 -9.62
CA LEU A 39 -0.98 -8.55 -8.88
C LEU A 39 -2.27 -8.68 -9.70
N GLY A 40 -2.62 -7.64 -10.47
CA GLY A 40 -3.75 -7.66 -11.39
C GLY A 40 -3.64 -8.76 -12.45
N ILE A 41 -2.49 -8.87 -13.13
CA ILE A 41 -2.22 -9.92 -14.12
C ILE A 41 -2.30 -11.31 -13.47
N LEU A 42 -1.84 -11.43 -12.22
CA LEU A 42 -1.81 -12.69 -11.48
C LEU A 42 -3.13 -13.04 -10.79
N GLY A 43 -4.18 -12.25 -10.98
CA GLY A 43 -5.57 -12.64 -10.65
C GLY A 43 -6.24 -11.85 -9.56
N CYS A 44 -5.61 -10.81 -9.01
CA CYS A 44 -6.33 -9.84 -8.19
C CYS A 44 -7.25 -8.98 -9.08
N THR A 45 -8.51 -8.79 -8.69
CA THR A 45 -9.39 -7.85 -9.40
C THR A 45 -8.88 -6.41 -9.23
N LEU A 46 -8.68 -5.72 -10.36
CA LEU A 46 -8.40 -4.29 -10.44
C LEU A 46 -9.71 -3.48 -10.36
N PRO A 47 -9.67 -2.22 -9.90
CA PRO A 47 -10.85 -1.36 -9.95
C PRO A 47 -11.28 -1.10 -11.40
N LYS A 48 -12.60 -0.93 -11.61
CA LYS A 48 -13.16 -0.62 -12.95
C LYS A 48 -12.87 0.81 -13.38
N ASN A 49 -12.95 1.77 -12.46
CA ASN A 49 -12.79 3.19 -12.75
C ASN A 49 -11.34 3.63 -12.49
N LEU A 50 -10.44 3.22 -13.38
CA LEU A 50 -9.02 3.53 -13.27
C LEU A 50 -8.71 4.99 -13.61
N MET A 51 -7.92 5.63 -12.76
CA MET A 51 -7.31 6.92 -13.08
C MET A 51 -6.48 6.81 -14.37
N SER A 52 -6.74 7.73 -15.30
CA SER A 52 -6.16 7.72 -16.64
C SER A 52 -4.64 7.82 -16.59
N ALA A 53 -3.96 7.14 -17.50
CA ALA A 53 -2.53 7.32 -17.71
C ALA A 53 -2.24 8.76 -18.18
N ASN A 54 -1.07 9.28 -17.83
CA ASN A 54 -0.56 10.57 -18.29
C ASN A 54 0.96 10.49 -18.51
N MET A 55 1.61 11.59 -18.92
CA MET A 55 3.07 11.59 -19.15
C MET A 55 3.89 11.21 -17.90
N ALA A 56 3.39 11.47 -16.70
CA ALA A 56 4.07 11.09 -15.45
C ALA A 56 3.89 9.60 -15.08
N ASN A 57 2.96 8.89 -15.72
CA ASN A 57 2.78 7.45 -15.62
C ASN A 57 2.01 6.91 -16.83
N GLU A 58 2.72 6.71 -17.94
CA GLU A 58 2.15 6.33 -19.25
C GLU A 58 1.42 4.97 -19.23
N LYS A 59 1.64 4.15 -18.18
CA LYS A 59 1.09 2.80 -18.05
C LYS A 59 -0.13 2.72 -17.14
N GLY A 60 -0.62 3.86 -16.67
CA GLY A 60 -1.78 3.97 -15.79
C GLY A 60 -1.42 3.86 -14.32
N TYR A 61 -2.21 4.54 -13.49
CA TYR A 61 -1.96 4.61 -12.07
C TYR A 61 -2.45 3.38 -11.31
N PHE A 62 -3.41 2.62 -11.84
CA PHE A 62 -4.05 1.54 -11.07
C PHE A 62 -4.78 2.02 -9.81
N GLU A 63 -5.07 3.33 -9.74
CA GLU A 63 -5.82 3.97 -8.66
C GLU A 63 -7.28 4.09 -9.08
N PRO A 64 -8.25 3.76 -8.21
CA PRO A 64 -9.65 4.07 -8.43
C PRO A 64 -9.87 5.59 -8.33
N GLN A 65 -10.25 6.24 -9.43
CA GLN A 65 -10.34 7.71 -9.53
C GLN A 65 -11.37 8.29 -8.55
N ASP A 66 -12.50 7.61 -8.39
CA ASP A 66 -13.57 7.99 -7.47
C ASP A 66 -13.14 7.91 -6.00
N LEU A 67 -12.33 6.91 -5.63
CA LEU A 67 -11.75 6.84 -4.30
C LEU A 67 -10.68 7.92 -4.08
N ALA A 68 -9.86 8.22 -5.08
CA ALA A 68 -8.89 9.32 -5.00
C ALA A 68 -9.58 10.67 -4.77
N ASN A 69 -10.68 10.94 -5.48
CA ASN A 69 -11.46 12.16 -5.29
C ASN A 69 -12.05 12.25 -3.86
N LEU A 70 -12.59 11.14 -3.34
CA LEU A 70 -13.10 11.09 -1.97
C LEU A 70 -11.99 11.32 -0.93
N HIS A 71 -10.76 10.84 -1.17
CA HIS A 71 -9.64 11.14 -0.29
C HIS A 71 -9.21 12.60 -0.35
N ASP A 72 -9.25 13.23 -1.52
CA ASP A 72 -8.98 14.67 -1.63
C ASP A 72 -10.04 15.49 -0.85
N GLU A 73 -11.33 15.13 -0.94
CA GLU A 73 -12.38 15.76 -0.13
C GLU A 73 -12.15 15.59 1.39
N ILE A 74 -11.74 14.40 1.83
CA ILE A 74 -11.44 14.13 3.25
C ILE A 74 -10.26 14.97 3.73
N LEU A 75 -9.21 15.10 2.91
CA LEU A 75 -8.05 15.93 3.24
C LEU A 75 -8.44 17.40 3.35
N GLU A 76 -9.22 17.90 2.40
CA GLU A 76 -9.70 19.28 2.39
C GLU A 76 -10.55 19.58 3.63
N ALA A 77 -11.44 18.65 4.03
CA ALA A 77 -12.30 18.79 5.21
C ALA A 77 -11.53 18.93 6.53
N VAL A 78 -10.24 18.60 6.57
CA VAL A 78 -9.39 18.72 7.75
C VAL A 78 -8.20 19.68 7.58
N ASP A 79 -8.25 20.55 6.57
CA ASP A 79 -7.19 21.51 6.19
C ASP A 79 -5.84 20.84 5.91
N SER A 80 -5.88 19.71 5.21
CA SER A 80 -4.71 18.92 4.78
C SER A 80 -4.73 18.75 3.26
N GLU A 81 -3.62 18.26 2.72
CA GLU A 81 -3.49 17.87 1.31
C GLU A 81 -2.62 16.61 1.18
N TRP A 82 -2.48 16.10 -0.05
CA TRP A 82 -1.74 14.86 -0.32
C TRP A 82 -0.26 14.95 0.08
N SER A 83 0.35 16.14 -0.08
CA SER A 83 1.74 16.45 0.24
C SER A 83 1.99 16.80 1.71
N ASP A 84 0.92 16.96 2.50
CA ASP A 84 1.05 17.35 3.89
C ASP A 84 1.79 16.25 4.69
N CYS A 85 2.88 16.65 5.35
CA CYS A 85 3.72 15.76 6.11
C CYS A 85 3.37 15.76 7.62
N ARG A 86 2.34 16.49 8.03
CA ARG A 86 1.76 16.43 9.38
C ARG A 86 0.97 15.12 9.57
N PRO A 87 0.85 14.61 10.80
CA PRO A 87 -0.07 13.49 11.09
C PRO A 87 -1.47 13.80 10.58
N PHE A 88 -2.18 12.79 10.05
CA PHE A 88 -3.57 12.96 9.63
C PHE A 88 -4.45 13.20 10.87
N PRO A 89 -5.15 14.35 10.96
CA PRO A 89 -5.88 14.73 12.16
C PRO A 89 -7.29 14.09 12.16
N PHE A 90 -7.35 12.76 12.28
CA PHE A 90 -8.59 11.99 12.22
C PHE A 90 -9.66 12.51 13.19
N GLU A 91 -9.25 13.02 14.35
CA GLU A 91 -10.10 13.61 15.38
C GLU A 91 -10.86 14.88 14.97
N ARG A 92 -10.48 15.52 13.85
CA ARG A 92 -11.19 16.67 13.30
C ARG A 92 -12.43 16.30 12.51
N LEU A 93 -12.59 15.04 12.13
CA LEU A 93 -13.81 14.54 11.52
C LEU A 93 -14.84 14.22 12.60
N ASP A 94 -16.02 14.82 12.52
CA ASP A 94 -17.12 14.46 13.41
C ASP A 94 -17.74 13.11 13.03
N ALA A 95 -18.57 12.56 13.92
CA ALA A 95 -19.20 11.24 13.70
C ALA A 95 -20.08 11.18 12.45
N SER A 96 -20.71 12.29 12.05
CA SER A 96 -21.54 12.36 10.85
C SER A 96 -20.70 12.36 9.57
N GLN A 97 -19.57 13.06 9.58
CA GLN A 97 -18.59 13.04 8.48
C GLN A 97 -17.96 11.67 8.33
N VAL A 98 -17.57 11.03 9.44
CA VAL A 98 -17.01 9.67 9.41
C VAL A 98 -18.02 8.68 8.80
N GLU A 99 -19.29 8.71 9.21
CA GLU A 99 -20.31 7.83 8.63
C GLU A 99 -20.56 8.13 7.14
N ASP A 100 -20.66 9.41 6.75
CA ASP A 100 -20.86 9.81 5.35
C ASP A 100 -19.72 9.31 4.46
N TYR A 101 -18.47 9.62 4.80
CA TYR A 101 -17.30 9.18 4.04
C TYR A 101 -17.18 7.66 4.01
N THR A 102 -17.46 6.99 5.13
CA THR A 102 -17.46 5.52 5.19
C THR A 102 -18.50 4.93 4.22
N GLN A 103 -19.72 5.49 4.18
CA GLN A 103 -20.78 5.05 3.27
C GLN A 103 -20.42 5.30 1.81
N ARG A 104 -19.90 6.49 1.49
CA ARG A 104 -19.52 6.88 0.11
C ARG A 104 -18.35 6.04 -0.40
N ILE A 105 -17.32 5.84 0.41
CA ILE A 105 -16.18 4.98 0.05
C ILE A 105 -16.62 3.53 -0.11
N ALA A 106 -17.45 2.99 0.78
CA ALA A 106 -17.95 1.63 0.65
C ALA A 106 -18.76 1.44 -0.65
N CYS A 107 -19.57 2.43 -1.02
CA CYS A 107 -20.31 2.44 -2.28
C CYS A 107 -19.37 2.44 -3.49
N ALA A 108 -18.40 3.36 -3.54
CA ALA A 108 -17.40 3.45 -4.60
C ALA A 108 -16.55 2.16 -4.71
N PHE A 109 -16.19 1.57 -3.57
CA PHE A 109 -15.50 0.28 -3.55
C PHE A 109 -16.35 -0.83 -4.17
N GLN A 110 -17.62 -0.95 -3.79
CA GLN A 110 -18.51 -1.96 -4.36
C GLN A 110 -18.73 -1.76 -5.87
N GLN A 111 -18.82 -0.52 -6.35
CA GLN A 111 -18.93 -0.22 -7.78
C GLN A 111 -17.69 -0.69 -8.56
N ASN A 112 -16.50 -0.42 -8.01
CA ASN A 112 -15.23 -0.80 -8.60
C ASN A 112 -14.99 -2.31 -8.60
N TYR A 113 -15.25 -2.98 -7.48
CA TYR A 113 -14.80 -4.36 -7.27
C TYR A 113 -15.91 -5.41 -7.33
N GLY A 114 -17.19 -5.00 -7.31
CA GLY A 114 -18.33 -5.93 -7.32
C GLY A 114 -18.22 -6.96 -6.20
N ASP A 115 -18.40 -8.24 -6.53
CA ASP A 115 -18.32 -9.37 -5.59
C ASP A 115 -16.97 -10.11 -5.62
N ALA A 116 -15.91 -9.46 -6.11
CA ALA A 116 -14.59 -10.07 -6.21
C ALA A 116 -14.12 -10.65 -4.87
N ALA A 117 -13.66 -11.91 -4.85
CA ALA A 117 -13.15 -12.55 -3.64
C ALA A 117 -11.73 -12.08 -3.26
N LEU A 118 -10.93 -11.68 -4.25
CA LEU A 118 -9.57 -11.18 -4.11
C LEU A 118 -9.41 -9.95 -5.01
N CYS A 119 -9.18 -8.79 -4.41
CA CYS A 119 -8.96 -7.55 -5.13
C CYS A 119 -7.65 -6.88 -4.70
N VAL A 120 -7.13 -6.01 -5.56
CA VAL A 120 -5.99 -5.14 -5.23
C VAL A 120 -6.47 -3.69 -5.17
N LEU A 121 -6.18 -3.04 -4.05
CA LEU A 121 -6.51 -1.66 -3.79
C LEU A 121 -5.21 -0.86 -3.65
N LYS A 122 -5.08 0.19 -4.44
CA LYS A 122 -3.91 1.07 -4.43
C LYS A 122 -4.40 2.51 -4.52
N GLU A 123 -4.18 3.27 -3.47
CA GLU A 123 -4.32 4.72 -3.46
C GLU A 123 -3.27 5.24 -2.45
N PRO A 124 -2.34 6.13 -2.83
CA PRO A 124 -1.23 6.53 -1.97
C PRO A 124 -1.62 7.25 -0.66
N ARG A 125 -2.65 8.10 -0.66
CA ARG A 125 -3.11 8.84 0.53
C ARG A 125 -3.65 7.92 1.62
N MET A 126 -4.11 6.71 1.27
CA MET A 126 -4.49 5.67 2.23
C MET A 126 -3.43 5.42 3.29
N CYS A 127 -2.14 5.58 2.97
CA CYS A 127 -1.04 5.39 3.91
C CYS A 127 -1.22 6.21 5.21
N ARG A 128 -1.89 7.37 5.13
CA ARG A 128 -2.16 8.26 6.26
C ARG A 128 -3.56 8.10 6.86
N MET A 129 -4.45 7.37 6.20
CA MET A 129 -5.88 7.26 6.56
C MET A 129 -6.28 5.84 6.97
N LEU A 130 -5.32 4.98 7.34
CA LEU A 130 -5.60 3.57 7.59
C LEU A 130 -6.57 3.34 8.76
N ASP A 131 -6.62 4.25 9.74
CA ASP A 131 -7.61 4.18 10.83
C ASP A 131 -9.05 4.38 10.32
N LEU A 132 -9.28 5.30 9.37
CA LEU A 132 -10.57 5.45 8.68
C LEU A 132 -10.87 4.19 7.85
N TRP A 133 -9.86 3.67 7.14
CA TRP A 133 -10.02 2.48 6.33
C TRP A 133 -10.32 1.23 7.15
N ASP A 134 -9.87 1.14 8.39
CA ASP A 134 -10.23 0.04 9.29
C ASP A 134 -11.74 -0.01 9.57
N ILE A 135 -12.41 1.15 9.64
CA ILE A 135 -13.88 1.24 9.75
C ILE A 135 -14.54 0.82 8.43
N ILE A 136 -14.01 1.29 7.31
CA ILE A 136 -14.51 0.96 5.96
C ILE A 136 -14.39 -0.53 5.66
N PHE A 137 -13.25 -1.16 5.96
CA PHE A 137 -13.05 -2.60 5.77
C PHE A 137 -14.02 -3.43 6.61
N GLN A 138 -14.35 -2.99 7.83
CA GLN A 138 -15.37 -3.63 8.65
C GLN A 138 -16.76 -3.53 8.01
N LYS A 139 -17.14 -2.34 7.51
CA LYS A 139 -18.41 -2.14 6.80
C LYS A 139 -18.53 -2.98 5.53
N LEU A 140 -17.42 -3.17 4.82
CA LEU A 140 -17.34 -4.00 3.61
C LEU A 140 -17.29 -5.52 3.88
N ASP A 141 -17.24 -5.96 5.14
CA ASP A 141 -16.96 -7.35 5.53
C ASP A 141 -15.68 -7.88 4.85
N ALA A 142 -14.68 -7.00 4.71
CA ALA A 142 -13.44 -7.26 4.02
C ALA A 142 -12.29 -7.62 4.98
N ASP A 143 -11.33 -8.39 4.47
CA ASP A 143 -10.11 -8.79 5.15
C ASP A 143 -8.91 -8.11 4.47
N PRO A 144 -8.44 -6.96 5.00
CA PRO A 144 -7.33 -6.24 4.41
C PRO A 144 -5.99 -6.91 4.74
N VAL A 145 -5.16 -7.06 3.71
CA VAL A 145 -3.77 -7.50 3.81
C VAL A 145 -2.88 -6.47 3.14
N PHE A 146 -1.73 -6.15 3.74
CA PHE A 146 -0.97 -4.96 3.35
C PHE A 146 0.35 -5.36 2.68
N CYS A 147 0.52 -4.96 1.42
CA CYS A 147 1.74 -5.22 0.67
C CYS A 147 2.51 -3.91 0.50
N PHE A 148 3.52 -3.71 1.33
CA PHE A 148 4.43 -2.58 1.26
C PHE A 148 5.40 -2.78 0.10
N ILE A 149 5.61 -1.74 -0.69
CA ILE A 149 6.71 -1.69 -1.64
C ILE A 149 7.54 -0.44 -1.40
N SER A 150 8.86 -0.61 -1.41
CA SER A 150 9.83 0.46 -1.21
C SER A 150 10.96 0.37 -2.23
N ARG A 151 11.56 1.51 -2.52
CA ARG A 151 12.82 1.66 -3.27
C ARG A 151 13.65 2.74 -2.62
N ASN A 152 14.86 2.99 -3.12
CA ASN A 152 15.74 4.00 -2.56
C ASN A 152 15.01 5.36 -2.40
N PRO A 153 14.97 5.95 -1.18
CA PRO A 153 14.33 7.24 -0.94
C PRO A 153 14.81 8.37 -1.86
N ALA A 154 16.07 8.34 -2.32
CA ALA A 154 16.60 9.31 -3.28
C ALA A 154 15.86 9.28 -4.62
N GLU A 155 15.54 8.08 -5.13
CA GLU A 155 14.76 7.93 -6.36
C GLU A 155 13.32 8.41 -6.20
N ILE A 156 12.75 8.22 -5.00
CA ILE A 156 11.40 8.67 -4.68
C ILE A 156 11.35 10.20 -4.69
N ALA A 157 12.29 10.85 -4.01
CA ALA A 157 12.43 12.30 -4.01
C ALA A 157 12.66 12.85 -5.43
N GLY A 158 13.58 12.25 -6.20
CA GLY A 158 13.83 12.63 -7.59
C GLY A 158 12.60 12.46 -8.49
N SER A 159 11.80 11.41 -8.26
CA SER A 159 10.56 11.13 -8.99
C SER A 159 9.42 12.09 -8.68
N LEU A 160 9.37 12.66 -7.47
CA LEU A 160 8.43 13.72 -7.12
C LEU A 160 8.85 15.04 -7.75
N ARG A 161 10.14 15.42 -7.61
CA ARG A 161 10.70 16.60 -8.28
C ARG A 161 10.40 16.62 -9.79
N ALA A 162 10.59 15.49 -10.46
CA ALA A 162 10.30 15.39 -11.90
C ALA A 162 8.81 15.49 -12.25
N ARG A 163 7.90 15.16 -11.32
CA ARG A 163 6.44 15.17 -11.55
C ARG A 163 5.84 16.56 -11.37
N ASP A 164 6.16 17.22 -10.27
CA ASP A 164 5.46 18.42 -9.80
C ASP A 164 6.40 19.54 -9.30
N GLY A 165 7.71 19.37 -9.45
CA GLY A 165 8.69 20.37 -9.03
C GLY A 165 9.00 20.39 -7.53
N SER A 166 8.54 19.39 -6.76
CA SER A 166 8.88 19.25 -5.34
C SER A 166 10.40 19.31 -5.11
N SER A 167 10.82 19.92 -4.00
CA SER A 167 12.20 19.79 -3.50
C SER A 167 12.52 18.34 -3.12
N LEU A 168 13.81 18.00 -3.03
CA LEU A 168 14.21 16.66 -2.59
C LEU A 168 13.76 16.43 -1.15
N GLU A 169 13.85 17.45 -0.31
CA GLU A 169 13.42 17.47 1.08
C GLU A 169 11.92 17.18 1.22
N GLN A 170 11.07 17.88 0.47
CA GLN A 170 9.63 17.58 0.43
C GLN A 170 9.36 16.14 0.00
N GLY A 171 10.09 15.64 -1.00
CA GLY A 171 9.98 14.26 -1.43
C GLY A 171 10.36 13.23 -0.36
N LEU A 172 11.40 13.52 0.43
CA LEU A 172 11.82 12.69 1.56
C LEU A 172 10.82 12.75 2.71
N MET A 173 10.33 13.93 3.08
CA MET A 173 9.32 14.08 4.13
C MET A 173 8.03 13.33 3.76
N TYR A 174 7.59 13.45 2.51
CA TYR A 174 6.44 12.72 1.99
C TYR A 174 6.66 11.20 2.08
N TYR A 175 7.84 10.69 1.69
CA TYR A 175 8.17 9.29 1.84
C TYR A 175 8.13 8.82 3.30
N ILE A 176 8.83 9.54 4.20
CA ILE A 176 8.94 9.20 5.62
C ILE A 176 7.55 9.14 6.26
N ARG A 177 6.74 10.19 6.08
CA ARG A 177 5.38 10.26 6.62
C ARG A 177 4.53 9.07 6.19
N ASN A 178 4.44 8.83 4.88
CA ASN A 178 3.56 7.79 4.35
C ASN A 178 3.98 6.39 4.81
N GLN A 179 5.28 6.09 4.86
CA GLN A 179 5.74 4.77 5.29
C GLN A 179 5.56 4.55 6.79
N LEU A 180 5.88 5.54 7.62
CA LEU A 180 5.79 5.42 9.09
C LEU A 180 4.35 5.31 9.58
N ASP A 181 3.43 6.09 9.01
CA ASP A 181 2.01 6.05 9.39
C ASP A 181 1.41 4.71 8.99
N ALA A 182 1.65 4.28 7.76
CA ALA A 182 1.11 3.02 7.26
C ALA A 182 1.70 1.81 8.00
N GLU A 183 3.00 1.82 8.31
CA GLU A 183 3.64 0.75 9.06
C GLU A 183 2.99 0.59 10.44
N LYS A 184 2.86 1.68 11.20
CA LYS A 184 2.28 1.64 12.55
C LYS A 184 0.83 1.15 12.54
N ALA A 185 0.00 1.71 11.67
CA ALA A 185 -1.43 1.38 11.62
C ALA A 185 -1.67 -0.11 11.25
N THR A 186 -0.71 -0.77 10.62
CA THR A 186 -0.87 -2.14 10.09
C THR A 186 -0.19 -3.22 10.91
N ARG A 187 0.50 -2.91 12.02
CA ARG A 187 1.30 -3.89 12.80
C ARG A 187 0.56 -5.16 13.24
N ARG A 188 -0.76 -5.08 13.41
CA ARG A 188 -1.62 -6.21 13.83
C ARG A 188 -2.26 -6.97 12.66
N ARG A 189 -1.85 -6.69 11.43
CA ARG A 189 -2.41 -7.24 10.19
C ARG A 189 -1.39 -8.14 9.50
N ARG A 190 -1.85 -8.94 8.52
CA ARG A 190 -0.93 -9.66 7.63
C ARG A 190 -0.26 -8.65 6.70
N ARG A 191 1.06 -8.72 6.61
CA ARG A 191 1.89 -7.78 5.86
C ARG A 191 2.97 -8.49 5.06
N ALA A 192 3.34 -7.88 3.94
CA ALA A 192 4.49 -8.26 3.13
C ALA A 192 5.28 -6.99 2.78
N PHE A 193 6.60 -7.08 2.76
CA PHE A 193 7.51 -5.97 2.43
C PHE A 193 8.34 -6.34 1.21
N VAL A 194 8.22 -5.52 0.16
CA VAL A 194 8.75 -5.82 -1.17
C VAL A 194 9.72 -4.72 -1.59
N SER A 195 10.92 -5.12 -2.04
CA SER A 195 11.82 -4.20 -2.72
C SER A 195 11.39 -4.06 -4.18
N TYR A 196 11.35 -2.83 -4.68
CA TYR A 196 11.12 -2.57 -6.10
C TYR A 196 12.15 -3.26 -6.98
N ASP A 197 13.42 -3.29 -6.56
CA ASP A 197 14.50 -3.93 -7.31
C ASP A 197 14.32 -5.45 -7.35
N ASN A 198 13.86 -6.06 -6.25
CA ASN A 198 13.54 -7.48 -6.21
C ASN A 198 12.33 -7.80 -7.10
N LEU A 199 11.32 -6.92 -7.11
CA LEU A 199 10.18 -7.06 -8.01
C LEU A 199 10.62 -7.02 -9.48
N LEU A 200 11.59 -6.19 -9.84
CA LEU A 200 12.06 -6.09 -11.23
C LEU A 200 13.04 -7.20 -11.62
N SER A 201 13.92 -7.63 -10.71
CA SER A 201 14.94 -8.64 -10.99
C SER A 201 14.43 -10.09 -10.88
N ASP A 202 13.55 -10.37 -9.91
CA ASP A 202 12.94 -11.69 -9.71
C ASP A 202 11.51 -11.56 -9.16
N TRP A 203 10.60 -11.16 -10.05
CA TRP A 203 9.18 -11.04 -9.69
C TRP A 203 8.57 -12.38 -9.26
N ARG A 204 9.07 -13.52 -9.77
CA ARG A 204 8.49 -14.85 -9.51
C ARG A 204 8.68 -15.25 -8.05
N ARG A 205 9.90 -15.07 -7.53
CA ARG A 205 10.22 -15.24 -6.11
C ARG A 205 9.47 -14.23 -5.27
N THR A 206 9.55 -12.94 -5.62
CA THR A 206 8.87 -11.85 -4.91
C THR A 206 7.38 -12.14 -4.72
N VAL A 207 6.68 -12.53 -5.79
CA VAL A 207 5.25 -12.89 -5.74
C VAL A 207 5.01 -14.15 -4.89
N SER A 208 5.94 -15.11 -4.88
CA SER A 208 5.84 -16.27 -4.00
C SER A 208 5.88 -15.87 -2.53
N ASP A 209 6.80 -14.98 -2.17
CA ASP A 209 6.96 -14.49 -0.81
C ASP A 209 5.74 -13.66 -0.35
N ILE A 210 5.17 -12.85 -1.26
CA ILE A 210 3.90 -12.14 -1.04
C ILE A 210 2.77 -13.14 -0.78
N SER A 211 2.61 -14.16 -1.63
CA SER A 211 1.57 -15.18 -1.47
C SER A 211 1.65 -15.89 -0.11
N GLY A 212 2.87 -16.25 0.32
CA GLY A 212 3.08 -16.89 1.62
C GLY A 212 2.83 -15.96 2.80
N SER A 213 3.33 -14.73 2.75
CA SER A 213 3.23 -13.76 3.84
C SER A 213 1.80 -13.24 4.05
N LEU A 214 1.04 -13.10 2.96
CA LEU A 214 -0.34 -12.61 3.00
C LEU A 214 -1.38 -13.73 3.06
N ASP A 215 -0.97 -14.99 2.92
CA ASP A 215 -1.86 -16.16 2.78
C ASP A 215 -2.90 -15.96 1.67
N ILE A 216 -2.39 -15.68 0.45
CA ILE A 216 -3.20 -15.47 -0.76
C ILE A 216 -2.73 -16.34 -1.91
N VAL A 217 -3.67 -16.74 -2.77
CA VAL A 217 -3.39 -17.55 -3.95
C VAL A 217 -3.36 -16.67 -5.19
N LEU A 218 -2.19 -16.60 -5.82
CA LEU A 218 -1.98 -15.92 -7.10
C LEU A 218 -1.81 -16.95 -8.21
N SER A 219 -2.40 -16.71 -9.37
CA SER A 219 -2.38 -17.63 -10.50
C SER A 219 -1.18 -17.35 -11.39
N LYS A 220 -0.18 -18.22 -11.29
CA LYS A 220 1.08 -18.17 -12.04
C LYS A 220 1.05 -19.12 -13.25
N THR A 221 -0.01 -19.08 -14.07
CA THR A 221 -0.01 -19.85 -15.34
C THR A 221 1.11 -19.34 -16.25
N GLN A 222 1.52 -20.15 -17.23
CA GLN A 222 2.52 -19.75 -18.21
C GLN A 222 2.13 -18.44 -18.91
N GLU A 223 0.89 -18.36 -19.42
CA GLU A 223 0.35 -17.17 -20.09
C GLU A 223 0.41 -15.91 -19.20
N ARG A 224 0.03 -16.02 -17.92
CA ARG A 224 0.09 -14.89 -16.98
C ARG A 224 1.52 -14.49 -16.67
N SER A 225 2.43 -15.46 -16.58
CA SER A 225 3.84 -15.20 -16.32
C SER A 225 4.48 -14.41 -17.47
N GLU A 226 4.19 -14.79 -18.72
CA GLU A 226 4.65 -14.05 -19.91
C GLU A 226 4.09 -12.62 -19.96
N LYS A 227 2.82 -12.42 -19.56
CA LYS A 227 2.23 -11.09 -19.43
C LYS A 227 2.92 -10.24 -18.37
N VAL A 228 3.34 -10.82 -17.24
CA VAL A 228 4.11 -10.11 -16.22
C VAL A 228 5.51 -9.75 -16.73
N ASP A 229 6.21 -10.68 -17.39
CA ASP A 229 7.53 -10.42 -17.98
C ASP A 229 7.46 -9.23 -18.95
N ALA A 230 6.50 -9.24 -19.89
CA ALA A 230 6.31 -8.15 -20.84
C ALA A 230 5.90 -6.82 -20.18
N PHE A 231 5.16 -6.87 -19.07
CA PHE A 231 4.73 -5.68 -18.34
C PHE A 231 5.89 -5.00 -17.58
N LEU A 232 6.74 -5.80 -16.93
CA LEU A 232 7.85 -5.32 -16.10
C LEU A 232 9.08 -4.93 -16.92
N ASP A 233 9.40 -5.63 -18.02
CA ASP A 233 10.52 -5.29 -18.90
C ASP A 233 10.42 -3.84 -19.42
N ARG A 234 9.19 -3.41 -19.76
CA ARG A 234 8.92 -2.03 -20.17
C ARG A 234 9.25 -1.00 -19.06
N LYS A 235 9.24 -1.37 -17.77
CA LYS A 235 9.40 -0.46 -16.62
C LYS A 235 10.85 -0.24 -16.17
N LEU A 236 11.79 -1.08 -16.62
CA LEU A 236 13.21 -0.97 -16.26
C LEU A 236 13.92 0.30 -16.77
N ARG A 237 13.28 1.11 -17.64
CA ARG A 237 13.96 2.17 -18.41
C ARG A 237 13.81 3.61 -17.91
N HIS A 238 13.09 3.89 -16.81
CA HIS A 238 12.61 5.27 -16.62
C HIS A 238 13.26 6.15 -15.56
N HIS A 239 14.10 5.69 -14.63
CA HIS A 239 14.62 6.60 -13.60
C HIS A 239 16.04 6.24 -13.13
N ALA A 240 17.04 6.35 -14.00
CA ALA A 240 18.39 6.69 -13.55
C ALA A 240 18.47 8.21 -13.46
N GLY A 241 18.37 8.78 -12.26
CA GLY A 241 18.32 10.23 -12.07
C GLY A 241 19.71 10.86 -12.12
N ASP A 242 19.97 11.71 -13.10
CA ASP A 242 21.16 12.58 -13.23
C ASP A 242 21.15 13.79 -12.26
N GLY A 243 20.62 13.60 -11.04
CA GLY A 243 20.52 14.66 -10.03
C GLY A 243 21.55 14.49 -8.91
N ALA A 244 21.93 15.60 -8.27
CA ALA A 244 22.63 15.54 -6.98
C ALA A 244 21.83 14.67 -6.01
N ALA A 245 22.50 13.70 -5.40
CA ALA A 245 21.88 12.83 -4.40
C ALA A 245 21.44 13.68 -3.20
N PRO A 246 20.25 13.44 -2.64
CA PRO A 246 19.90 14.05 -1.36
C PRO A 246 20.93 13.68 -0.29
N SER A 247 21.11 14.57 0.67
CA SER A 247 22.08 14.39 1.76
C SER A 247 21.58 15.08 3.02
N GLY A 248 22.25 14.79 4.13
CA GLY A 248 21.91 15.33 5.44
C GLY A 248 20.85 14.50 6.16
N GLU A 249 20.50 14.96 7.35
CA GLU A 249 19.76 14.18 8.35
C GLU A 249 18.41 13.66 7.86
N LEU A 250 17.65 14.44 7.09
CA LEU A 250 16.36 13.99 6.57
C LEU A 250 16.52 12.80 5.61
N PHE A 251 17.61 12.78 4.84
CA PHE A 251 17.93 11.64 3.98
C PHE A 251 18.38 10.43 4.82
N ASP A 252 19.17 10.64 5.87
CA ASP A 252 19.56 9.57 6.79
C ASP A 252 18.36 8.92 7.48
N ILE A 253 17.38 9.73 7.93
CA ILE A 253 16.10 9.24 8.47
C ILE A 253 15.36 8.43 7.41
N ALA A 254 15.23 8.93 6.18
CA ALA A 254 14.53 8.23 5.11
C ALA A 254 15.19 6.87 4.78
N MET A 255 16.52 6.82 4.74
CA MET A 255 17.28 5.59 4.55
C MET A 255 17.07 4.62 5.72
N ALA A 256 17.13 5.11 6.96
CA ALA A 256 16.89 4.29 8.14
C ALA A 256 15.47 3.71 8.17
N VAL A 257 14.46 4.47 7.74
CA VAL A 257 13.08 3.97 7.54
C VAL A 257 13.07 2.88 6.48
N HIS A 258 13.64 3.14 5.31
CA HIS A 258 13.69 2.21 4.19
C HIS A 258 14.28 0.85 4.59
N GLU A 259 15.43 0.85 5.24
CA GLU A 259 16.12 -0.36 5.71
C GLU A 259 15.30 -1.10 6.76
N SER A 260 14.73 -0.36 7.73
CA SER A 260 13.98 -0.97 8.84
C SER A 260 12.70 -1.66 8.36
N LEU A 261 12.03 -1.14 7.32
CA LEU A 261 10.84 -1.76 6.73
C LEU A 261 11.08 -3.20 6.26
N PHE A 262 12.28 -3.54 5.80
CA PHE A 262 12.59 -4.91 5.36
C PHE A 262 12.93 -5.87 6.51
N LEU A 263 13.08 -5.35 7.72
CA LEU A 263 13.41 -6.13 8.91
C LEU A 263 12.17 -6.39 9.80
N VAL A 264 11.08 -5.61 9.67
CA VAL A 264 9.94 -5.68 10.61
C VAL A 264 9.19 -7.01 10.66
N THR A 265 9.33 -7.86 9.64
CA THR A 265 8.74 -9.21 9.59
C THR A 265 9.72 -10.32 9.96
N ASP A 266 11.00 -9.98 10.19
CA ASP A 266 11.99 -10.96 10.61
C ASP A 266 11.78 -11.38 12.07
N GLN A 267 11.92 -12.68 12.35
CA GLN A 267 11.65 -13.23 13.68
C GLN A 267 12.63 -12.72 14.76
N LYS A 268 13.86 -12.36 14.39
CA LYS A 268 14.91 -11.94 15.34
C LYS A 268 14.99 -10.43 15.48
N SER A 269 14.83 -9.72 14.37
CA SER A 269 15.05 -8.28 14.28
C SER A 269 13.76 -7.46 14.16
N GLY A 270 12.61 -8.11 13.98
CA GLY A 270 11.34 -7.42 13.72
C GLY A 270 10.89 -6.49 14.84
N LEU A 271 11.06 -6.87 16.10
CA LEU A 271 10.71 -6.03 17.24
C LEU A 271 11.60 -4.78 17.31
N ALA A 272 12.93 -4.97 17.26
CA ALA A 272 13.89 -3.88 17.26
C ALA A 272 13.71 -2.93 16.06
N ALA A 273 13.34 -3.46 14.89
CA ALA A 273 13.02 -2.65 13.72
C ALA A 273 11.74 -1.81 13.93
N GLN A 274 10.71 -2.34 14.60
CA GLN A 274 9.50 -1.57 14.93
C GLN A 274 9.78 -0.48 15.97
N GLU A 275 10.57 -0.78 17.00
CA GLU A 275 11.00 0.22 18.00
C GLU A 275 11.80 1.34 17.32
N LYS A 276 12.76 0.99 16.45
CA LYS A 276 13.50 1.98 15.66
C LYS A 276 12.58 2.85 14.78
N LEU A 277 11.55 2.28 14.16
CA LEU A 277 10.58 3.06 13.38
C LEU A 277 9.72 3.97 14.26
N ASP A 278 9.42 3.59 15.50
CA ASP A 278 8.74 4.46 16.46
C ASP A 278 9.61 5.64 16.88
N ASP A 279 10.90 5.40 17.16
CA ASP A 279 11.88 6.45 17.47
C ASP A 279 12.04 7.42 16.30
N LEU A 280 12.22 6.89 15.08
CA LEU A 280 12.32 7.70 13.86
C LEU A 280 11.06 8.55 13.63
N ARG A 281 9.86 8.01 13.93
CA ARG A 281 8.62 8.79 13.86
C ARG A 281 8.57 9.89 14.91
N ALA A 282 9.02 9.64 16.14
CA ALA A 282 9.08 10.64 17.19
C ALA A 282 10.00 11.80 16.77
N ILE A 283 11.23 11.48 16.34
CA ILE A 283 12.21 12.45 15.83
C ILE A 283 11.63 13.25 14.66
N PHE A 284 11.04 12.57 13.68
CA PHE A 284 10.45 13.23 12.51
C PHE A 284 9.32 14.20 12.89
N ASN A 285 8.46 13.82 13.83
CA ASN A 285 7.35 14.66 14.29
C ASN A 285 7.84 15.89 15.06
N GLU A 286 8.81 15.72 15.97
CA GLU A 286 9.37 16.82 16.77
C GLU A 286 10.00 17.89 15.88
N ARG A 287 10.61 17.46 14.77
CA ARG A 287 11.39 18.33 13.89
C ARG A 287 10.64 18.77 12.63
N LEU A 288 9.36 18.39 12.51
CA LEU A 288 8.55 18.70 11.34
C LEU A 288 8.48 20.22 11.05
N MET A 289 8.41 21.04 12.10
CA MET A 289 8.39 22.51 11.97
C MET A 289 9.74 23.09 11.49
N GLU A 290 10.86 22.43 11.79
CA GLU A 290 12.19 22.83 11.29
C GLU A 290 12.35 22.50 9.80
N TYR A 291 11.68 21.45 9.32
CA TYR A 291 11.70 21.04 7.92
C TYR A 291 10.67 21.79 7.05
N ALA A 292 9.53 22.19 7.63
CA ALA A 292 8.47 22.92 6.93
C ALA A 292 8.73 24.44 6.82
N GLY A 293 9.65 24.98 7.62
CA GLY A 293 9.99 26.41 7.67
C GLY A 293 11.18 26.85 6.80
N LYS A 294 11.64 26.00 5.88
CA LYS A 294 12.74 26.27 4.92
C LYS A 294 12.25 26.09 3.49
#